data_AF-A0A963NT67-F1
#
_entry.id   AF-A0A963NT67-F1
#
_cell.length_a   1.000
_cell.length_b   1.000
_cell.length_c   1.000
_cell.angle_alpha   90.00
_cell.angle_beta   90.00
_cell.angle_gamma   90.00
#
_symmetry.space_group_name_H-M   'P 1'
#
loop_
_entity.id
_entity.type
_entity.pdbx_description
1 polymer ?
#
loop_
_entity_poly.entity_id
_entity_poly.type
_entity_poly.pdbx_seq_one_letter_code
_entity_poly.pdbx_strand_id
1 'polypeptide(L)'
;LEIVYPHYLTPLPSMMVAEFNPDLKGGIAENGFLIPRNTKLVSKIVGGRSRCTFQTAHDIKIWPVLVKEAAYLPLGQVAVYCESNYNTVKSGLRIKLQAASGFRFNQMPIDQLTFYLYGTGNLPVQIYELIMGHGVSVVIKDPSDQQIYPLDKSILKPVGFSRNESLLPSTAQSFQGYRLLQEYFALPERFLFVQLNGLQSSIQKIGASELEIVILLDTVQDKLEHAIQSSNFKLNCAPAINLFEKQADRIHLKPQDAEHHLVIDKTRSNDFEVFSLLDVVGIGSDLVSEQPFQPFYSAYRHNSDVSADFAYYTIRRQPALQPVNASPSFLKTEYTGNEVYLSLVDASEAPYNPDIKQLGVRVLCTNRDLPKLIVPGEGNNDFSLEISAPLDKEKGIRCLVGPTEPKPSHAEGSHAWRLINHLSLNYLSLIDNDHQQGAKVLRDMLKLYGDYSEHAIAKQVEGLLSIETRPMTCRVPVKGPITFGRGLEITLIFDESAFAGGSCFLLGAILEQFFCKYASINSFTQVKVTTRERGEVMKWPVRTGTRALL
;
A
#
# COMPACT_ATOMS: atom_id res chain seq x y z
N LEU A 1 21.41 11.55 -1.18
CA LEU A 1 20.18 10.72 -1.21
C LEU A 1 19.18 11.15 -0.15
N GLU A 2 19.59 11.49 1.08
CA GLU A 2 18.69 11.98 2.15
C GLU A 2 17.79 13.15 1.74
N ILE A 3 18.31 14.13 0.98
CA ILE A 3 17.54 15.28 0.50
C ILE A 3 16.43 14.87 -0.48
N VAL A 4 16.77 13.98 -1.41
CA VAL A 4 15.95 13.75 -2.62
C VAL A 4 15.00 12.56 -2.41
N TYR A 5 15.48 11.49 -1.79
CA TYR A 5 14.77 10.21 -1.63
C TYR A 5 15.17 9.51 -0.31
N PRO A 6 14.78 10.06 0.86
CA PRO A 6 15.22 9.53 2.16
C PRO A 6 14.72 8.11 2.45
N HIS A 7 13.56 7.71 1.92
CA HIS A 7 12.94 6.40 2.16
C HIS A 7 13.68 5.20 1.53
N TYR A 8 14.68 5.43 0.66
CA TYR A 8 15.56 4.34 0.19
C TYR A 8 16.68 4.04 1.17
N LEU A 9 16.97 4.97 2.08
CA LEU A 9 17.96 4.81 3.13
C LEU A 9 17.34 4.22 4.40
N THR A 10 16.04 3.94 4.39
CA THR A 10 15.31 3.35 5.51
C THR A 10 15.04 1.87 5.26
N PRO A 11 14.96 1.04 6.32
CA PRO A 11 14.56 -0.35 6.16
C PRO A 11 13.14 -0.43 5.57
N LEU A 12 12.85 -1.50 4.82
CA LEU A 12 11.50 -1.81 4.36
C LEU A 12 10.76 -2.54 5.49
N PRO A 13 9.73 -1.92 6.10
CA PRO A 13 8.99 -2.55 7.19
C PRO A 13 8.17 -3.74 6.71
N SER A 14 7.95 -4.70 7.61
CA SER A 14 7.01 -5.79 7.38
C SER A 14 5.59 -5.25 7.15
N MET A 15 4.86 -5.86 6.24
CA MET A 15 3.49 -5.49 5.87
C MET A 15 2.58 -6.72 5.89
N MET A 16 1.28 -6.51 6.05
CA MET A 16 0.29 -7.59 6.02
C MET A 16 -1.07 -7.09 5.55
N VAL A 17 -2.00 -8.01 5.31
CA VAL A 17 -3.44 -7.70 5.19
C VAL A 17 -4.16 -8.32 6.37
N ALA A 18 -4.84 -7.49 7.17
CA ALA A 18 -5.60 -7.91 8.33
C ALA A 18 -7.10 -7.98 8.03
N GLU A 19 -7.78 -9.03 8.51
CA GLU A 19 -9.23 -9.20 8.52
C GLU A 19 -9.78 -8.90 9.92
N PHE A 20 -10.80 -8.05 9.98
CA PHE A 20 -11.51 -7.66 11.19
C PHE A 20 -12.84 -8.40 11.23
N ASN A 21 -12.99 -9.34 12.16
CA ASN A 21 -14.19 -10.17 12.25
C ASN A 21 -15.23 -9.49 13.16
N PRO A 22 -16.36 -8.98 12.61
CA PRO A 22 -17.40 -8.32 13.39
C PRO A 22 -18.13 -9.25 14.37
N ASP A 23 -18.53 -8.74 15.54
CA ASP A 23 -19.51 -9.43 16.40
C ASP A 23 -20.94 -9.22 15.88
N LEU A 24 -21.41 -10.20 15.09
CA LEU A 24 -22.74 -10.19 14.48
C LEU A 24 -23.88 -10.52 15.46
N LYS A 25 -23.61 -10.87 16.73
CA LYS A 25 -24.64 -11.26 17.71
C LYS A 25 -25.17 -10.10 18.54
N GLY A 26 -24.51 -8.93 18.53
CA GLY A 26 -25.00 -7.77 19.27
C GLY A 26 -24.02 -6.59 19.42
N GLY A 27 -22.92 -6.55 18.67
CA GLY A 27 -21.91 -5.50 18.83
C GLY A 27 -22.05 -4.30 17.89
N ILE A 28 -22.73 -4.44 16.75
CA ILE A 28 -22.66 -3.46 15.65
C ILE A 28 -24.02 -2.82 15.42
N ALA A 29 -24.05 -1.49 15.36
CA ALA A 29 -25.26 -0.73 15.06
C ALA A 29 -25.53 -0.64 13.54
N GLU A 30 -26.75 -0.24 13.18
CA GLU A 30 -27.18 -0.04 11.77
C GLU A 30 -26.30 0.97 11.01
N ASN A 31 -25.69 1.93 11.73
CA ASN A 31 -24.79 2.94 11.15
C ASN A 31 -23.36 2.43 10.86
N GLY A 32 -23.06 1.18 11.22
CA GLY A 32 -21.73 0.59 11.14
C GLY A 32 -20.76 1.15 12.18
N PHE A 33 -19.54 0.61 12.21
CA PHE A 33 -18.45 1.06 13.09
C PHE A 33 -17.20 1.38 12.26
N LEU A 34 -16.66 2.60 12.42
CA LEU A 34 -15.45 3.01 11.72
C LEU A 34 -14.20 2.64 12.53
N ILE A 35 -13.32 1.84 11.94
CA ILE A 35 -11.93 1.70 12.36
C ILE A 35 -11.11 2.69 11.51
N PRO A 36 -10.56 3.75 12.12
CA PRO A 36 -9.76 4.71 11.38
C PRO A 36 -8.46 4.11 10.84
N ARG A 37 -7.93 4.73 9.79
CA ARG A 37 -6.54 4.58 9.37
C ARG A 37 -5.59 4.88 10.53
N ASN A 38 -4.41 4.28 10.50
CA ASN A 38 -3.36 4.35 11.52
C ASN A 38 -3.77 3.74 12.87
N THR A 39 -4.85 2.94 12.90
CA THR A 39 -5.21 2.18 14.10
C THR A 39 -4.14 1.13 14.36
N LYS A 40 -3.66 1.06 15.60
CA LYS A 40 -2.62 0.10 16.00
C LYS A 40 -3.19 -1.29 16.22
N LEU A 41 -2.52 -2.29 15.63
CA LEU A 41 -2.75 -3.71 15.79
C LEU A 41 -1.56 -4.29 16.55
N VAL A 42 -1.78 -4.78 17.76
CA VAL A 42 -0.71 -5.26 18.66
C VAL A 42 -0.78 -6.78 18.75
N SER A 43 0.32 -7.45 18.41
CA SER A 43 0.42 -8.92 18.46
C SER A 43 0.55 -9.42 19.91
N LYS A 44 0.47 -10.74 20.07
CA LYS A 44 1.00 -11.42 21.27
C LYS A 44 2.52 -11.23 21.38
N ILE A 45 3.10 -11.60 22.52
CA ILE A 45 4.57 -11.57 22.68
C ILE A 45 5.19 -12.57 21.70
N VAL A 46 6.12 -12.10 20.88
CA VAL A 46 6.77 -12.88 19.83
C VAL A 46 8.18 -13.25 20.26
N GLY A 47 8.54 -14.53 20.09
CA GLY A 47 9.88 -15.04 20.40
C GLY A 47 10.32 -14.83 21.86
N GLY A 48 9.38 -14.65 22.80
CA GLY A 48 9.66 -14.31 24.20
C GLY A 48 10.27 -12.92 24.43
N ARG A 49 10.29 -12.05 23.40
CA ARG A 49 10.95 -10.73 23.41
C ARG A 49 9.95 -9.60 23.59
N SER A 50 9.26 -9.22 22.51
CA SER A 50 8.34 -8.07 22.49
C SER A 50 7.10 -8.36 21.65
N ARG A 51 6.09 -7.49 21.81
CA ARG A 51 4.92 -7.46 20.92
C ARG A 51 5.25 -6.66 19.66
N CYS A 52 4.81 -7.14 18.52
CA CYS A 52 4.86 -6.40 17.27
C CYS A 52 3.67 -5.46 17.16
N THR A 53 3.90 -4.25 16.65
CA THR A 53 2.84 -3.25 16.43
C THR A 53 2.74 -2.94 14.95
N PHE A 54 1.56 -3.12 14.38
CA PHE A 54 1.23 -2.72 13.01
C PHE A 54 0.24 -1.56 13.03
N GLN A 55 0.15 -0.78 11.96
CA GLN A 55 -0.82 0.29 11.78
C GLN A 55 -1.61 0.07 10.49
N THR A 56 -2.93 0.23 10.55
CA THR A 56 -3.80 0.11 9.36
C THR A 56 -3.51 1.24 8.37
N ALA A 57 -3.51 0.92 7.07
CA ALA A 57 -3.31 1.92 6.02
C ALA A 57 -4.60 2.60 5.57
N HIS A 58 -5.77 1.97 5.81
CA HIS A 58 -7.06 2.42 5.31
C HIS A 58 -8.06 2.59 6.45
N ASP A 59 -9.05 3.46 6.22
CA ASP A 59 -10.27 3.50 7.01
C ASP A 59 -11.13 2.27 6.67
N ILE A 60 -11.71 1.63 7.69
CA ILE A 60 -12.54 0.43 7.53
C ILE A 60 -13.87 0.69 8.20
N LYS A 61 -14.95 0.72 7.42
CA LYS A 61 -16.30 0.77 7.99
C LYS A 61 -16.85 -0.64 8.09
N ILE A 62 -16.94 -1.14 9.32
CA ILE A 62 -17.47 -2.47 9.63
C ILE A 62 -18.99 -2.41 9.63
N TRP A 63 -19.59 -3.27 8.81
CA TRP A 63 -21.04 -3.46 8.73
C TRP A 63 -21.42 -4.83 9.30
N PRO A 64 -22.65 -5.00 9.81
CA PRO A 64 -23.17 -6.30 10.25
C PRO A 64 -23.60 -7.14 9.03
N VAL A 65 -22.68 -7.31 8.07
CA VAL A 65 -22.93 -7.96 6.77
C VAL A 65 -21.80 -8.96 6.49
N LEU A 66 -22.17 -10.11 5.93
CA LEU A 66 -21.23 -11.15 5.51
C LEU A 66 -21.48 -11.56 4.06
N VAL A 67 -20.42 -12.04 3.40
CA VAL A 67 -20.54 -12.66 2.07
C VAL A 67 -21.01 -14.10 2.26
N LYS A 68 -22.24 -14.38 1.83
CA LYS A 68 -22.88 -15.70 1.95
C LYS A 68 -22.43 -16.62 0.83
N GLU A 69 -22.39 -16.11 -0.39
CA GLU A 69 -22.09 -16.87 -1.60
C GLU A 69 -21.36 -15.96 -2.60
N ALA A 70 -20.46 -16.53 -3.39
CA ALA A 70 -20.00 -15.90 -4.61
C ALA A 70 -19.89 -16.94 -5.71
N ALA A 71 -20.24 -16.55 -6.94
CA ALA A 71 -20.27 -17.44 -8.09
C ALA A 71 -19.95 -16.67 -9.38
N TYR A 72 -19.29 -17.35 -10.31
CA TYR A 72 -19.16 -16.89 -11.69
C TYR A 72 -20.38 -17.36 -12.50
N LEU A 73 -20.98 -16.45 -13.26
CA LEU A 73 -22.18 -16.67 -14.05
C LEU A 73 -21.83 -16.66 -15.54
N PRO A 74 -21.92 -17.79 -16.25
CA PRO A 74 -21.84 -17.82 -17.70
C PRO A 74 -22.98 -17.03 -18.37
N LEU A 75 -22.87 -16.77 -19.68
CA LEU A 75 -23.83 -15.97 -20.45
C LEU A 75 -25.31 -16.35 -20.20
N GLY A 76 -25.62 -17.65 -20.23
CA GLY A 76 -26.99 -18.13 -20.05
C GLY A 76 -27.58 -17.81 -18.67
N GLN A 77 -26.74 -17.70 -17.63
CA GLN A 77 -27.17 -17.39 -16.27
C GLN A 77 -27.16 -15.88 -15.98
N VAL A 78 -26.23 -15.12 -16.57
CA VAL A 78 -26.13 -13.67 -16.35
C VAL A 78 -27.23 -12.88 -17.07
N ALA A 79 -27.85 -13.47 -18.10
CA ALA A 79 -28.90 -12.83 -18.89
C ALA A 79 -30.08 -12.30 -18.07
N VAL A 80 -30.43 -12.94 -16.94
CA VAL A 80 -31.52 -12.49 -16.06
C VAL A 80 -31.22 -11.19 -15.30
N TYR A 81 -29.97 -10.75 -15.29
CA TYR A 81 -29.52 -9.50 -14.68
C TYR A 81 -29.32 -8.38 -15.72
N CYS A 82 -29.57 -8.67 -17.00
CA CYS A 82 -29.38 -7.74 -18.09
C CYS A 82 -30.74 -7.16 -18.53
N GLU A 83 -30.85 -5.83 -18.59
CA GLU A 83 -31.91 -5.20 -19.38
C GLU A 83 -31.60 -5.33 -20.88
N SER A 84 -32.59 -5.10 -21.74
CA SER A 84 -32.57 -5.36 -23.20
C SER A 84 -31.44 -4.67 -24.01
N ASN A 85 -30.59 -3.86 -23.38
CA ASN A 85 -29.57 -3.01 -24.00
C ASN A 85 -28.12 -3.47 -23.79
N TYR A 86 -27.86 -4.61 -23.14
CA TYR A 86 -26.49 -5.05 -22.80
C TYR A 86 -25.94 -6.14 -23.76
N ASN A 87 -25.90 -5.87 -25.05
CA ASN A 87 -25.36 -6.80 -26.07
C ASN A 87 -23.86 -7.13 -25.90
N THR A 88 -23.14 -6.40 -25.05
CA THR A 88 -21.71 -6.61 -24.78
C THR A 88 -21.44 -7.57 -23.62
N VAL A 89 -22.44 -7.89 -22.80
CA VAL A 89 -22.28 -8.74 -21.62
C VAL A 89 -22.15 -10.21 -22.03
N LYS A 90 -21.11 -10.87 -21.53
CA LYS A 90 -20.81 -12.27 -21.82
C LYS A 90 -20.79 -13.16 -20.57
N SER A 91 -20.57 -12.59 -19.39
CA SER A 91 -20.60 -13.30 -18.11
C SER A 91 -20.83 -12.32 -16.96
N GLY A 92 -20.87 -12.82 -15.72
CA GLY A 92 -20.93 -11.97 -14.53
C GLY A 92 -20.32 -12.62 -13.29
N LEU A 93 -19.98 -11.80 -12.30
CA LEU A 93 -19.60 -12.24 -10.95
C LEU A 93 -20.71 -11.87 -9.98
N ARG A 94 -21.37 -12.87 -9.40
CA ARG A 94 -22.40 -12.69 -8.38
C ARG A 94 -21.79 -12.81 -7.00
N ILE A 95 -22.10 -11.86 -6.14
CA ILE A 95 -21.74 -11.84 -4.72
C ILE A 95 -23.04 -11.67 -3.94
N LYS A 96 -23.43 -12.68 -3.18
CA LYS A 96 -24.62 -12.66 -2.32
C LYS A 96 -24.23 -12.25 -0.92
N LEU A 97 -24.83 -11.17 -0.43
CA LEU A 97 -24.61 -10.65 0.92
C LEU A 97 -25.78 -11.03 1.84
N GLN A 98 -25.45 -11.22 3.10
CA GLN A 98 -26.39 -11.53 4.17
C GLN A 98 -26.17 -10.55 5.32
N ALA A 99 -27.22 -9.85 5.73
CA ALA A 99 -27.23 -9.05 6.94
C ALA A 99 -27.34 -9.95 8.18
N ALA A 100 -26.76 -9.52 9.30
CA ALA A 100 -26.90 -10.19 10.59
C ALA A 100 -28.37 -10.25 11.04
N SER A 101 -28.66 -11.17 11.97
CA SER A 101 -30.03 -11.35 12.48
C SER A 101 -30.57 -10.04 13.06
N GLY A 102 -31.80 -9.67 12.68
CA GLY A 102 -32.44 -8.42 13.09
C GLY A 102 -32.15 -7.21 12.19
N PHE A 103 -31.21 -7.29 11.27
CA PHE A 103 -30.89 -6.21 10.33
C PHE A 103 -31.54 -6.42 8.96
N ARG A 104 -31.93 -5.31 8.35
CA ARG A 104 -32.34 -5.25 6.93
C ARG A 104 -31.47 -4.26 6.19
N PHE A 105 -31.29 -4.48 4.89
CA PHE A 105 -30.41 -3.64 4.08
C PHE A 105 -30.89 -2.20 3.97
N ASN A 106 -32.21 -1.98 3.92
CA ASN A 106 -32.78 -0.63 3.85
C ASN A 106 -32.54 0.25 5.10
N GLN A 107 -32.21 -0.35 6.24
CA GLN A 107 -31.92 0.36 7.49
C GLN A 107 -30.45 0.80 7.59
N MET A 108 -29.56 0.16 6.81
CA MET A 108 -28.13 0.45 6.87
C MET A 108 -27.75 1.47 5.79
N PRO A 109 -27.15 2.63 6.13
CA PRO A 109 -26.72 3.63 5.16
C PRO A 109 -25.39 3.23 4.49
N ILE A 110 -25.39 2.10 3.80
CA ILE A 110 -24.21 1.56 3.09
C ILE A 110 -24.09 2.28 1.74
N ASP A 111 -23.26 3.32 1.70
CA ASP A 111 -22.88 3.97 0.44
C ASP A 111 -21.65 3.33 -0.22
N GLN A 112 -20.73 2.83 0.61
CA GLN A 112 -19.46 2.29 0.18
C GLN A 112 -19.24 0.89 0.75
N LEU A 113 -18.84 -0.04 -0.11
CA LEU A 113 -18.47 -1.39 0.28
C LEU A 113 -17.15 -1.78 -0.39
N THR A 114 -16.16 -2.18 0.40
CA THR A 114 -14.84 -2.55 -0.07
C THR A 114 -14.62 -4.05 0.12
N PHE A 115 -14.31 -4.75 -0.97
CA PHE A 115 -13.95 -6.15 -0.98
C PHE A 115 -12.44 -6.30 -1.13
N TYR A 116 -11.85 -7.13 -0.27
CA TYR A 116 -10.53 -7.68 -0.49
C TYR A 116 -10.65 -9.00 -1.24
N LEU A 117 -9.94 -9.12 -2.35
CA LEU A 117 -9.90 -10.34 -3.15
C LEU A 117 -8.86 -11.28 -2.57
N TYR A 118 -9.32 -12.42 -2.08
CA TYR A 118 -8.50 -13.40 -1.37
C TYR A 118 -8.55 -14.77 -2.05
N GLY A 119 -7.54 -15.60 -1.86
CA GLY A 119 -7.48 -16.92 -2.47
C GLY A 119 -6.06 -17.43 -2.61
N THR A 120 -5.93 -18.62 -3.16
CA THR A 120 -4.65 -19.29 -3.37
C THR A 120 -4.12 -19.03 -4.78
N GLY A 121 -2.80 -19.03 -4.92
CA GLY A 121 -2.13 -18.81 -6.20
C GLY A 121 -2.55 -17.50 -6.85
N ASN A 122 -2.84 -17.54 -8.16
CA ASN A 122 -3.11 -16.35 -8.95
C ASN A 122 -4.59 -15.97 -9.09
N LEU A 123 -5.50 -16.74 -8.46
CA LEU A 123 -6.94 -16.51 -8.56
C LEU A 123 -7.34 -15.07 -8.16
N PRO A 124 -6.84 -14.49 -7.05
CA PRO A 124 -7.19 -13.12 -6.67
C PRO A 124 -6.84 -12.08 -7.74
N VAL A 125 -5.68 -12.23 -8.38
CA VAL A 125 -5.21 -11.33 -9.45
C VAL A 125 -6.08 -11.48 -10.70
N GLN A 126 -6.49 -12.70 -11.04
CA GLN A 126 -7.41 -12.97 -12.16
C GLN A 126 -8.80 -12.36 -11.90
N ILE A 127 -9.33 -12.49 -10.69
CA ILE A 127 -10.60 -11.85 -10.30
C ILE A 127 -10.46 -10.32 -10.37
N TYR A 128 -9.34 -9.78 -9.89
CA TYR A 128 -9.08 -8.35 -9.93
C TYR A 128 -9.05 -7.81 -11.36
N GLU A 129 -8.34 -8.51 -12.27
CA GLU A 129 -8.33 -8.20 -13.70
C GLU A 129 -9.73 -8.26 -14.31
N LEU A 130 -10.52 -9.30 -14.01
CA LEU A 130 -11.89 -9.39 -14.53
C LEU A 130 -12.74 -8.21 -14.11
N ILE A 131 -12.72 -7.86 -12.82
CA ILE A 131 -13.54 -6.77 -12.31
C ILE A 131 -13.07 -5.43 -12.88
N MET A 132 -11.77 -5.15 -12.83
CA MET A 132 -11.23 -3.83 -13.16
C MET A 132 -11.03 -3.61 -14.67
N GLY A 133 -10.65 -4.67 -15.39
CA GLY A 133 -10.47 -4.66 -16.84
C GLY A 133 -11.80 -4.84 -17.59
N HIS A 134 -12.56 -5.88 -17.24
CA HIS A 134 -13.71 -6.37 -18.01
C HIS A 134 -15.08 -6.02 -17.42
N GLY A 135 -15.14 -5.37 -16.26
CA GLY A 135 -16.41 -4.88 -15.69
C GLY A 135 -17.11 -3.89 -16.62
N VAL A 136 -18.39 -4.11 -16.92
CA VAL A 136 -19.22 -3.26 -17.80
C VAL A 136 -20.18 -2.40 -16.98
N SER A 137 -20.78 -2.98 -15.95
CA SER A 137 -21.72 -2.33 -15.04
C SER A 137 -21.90 -3.22 -13.80
N VAL A 138 -22.57 -2.68 -12.79
CA VAL A 138 -22.90 -3.42 -11.57
C VAL A 138 -24.40 -3.41 -11.40
N VAL A 139 -24.99 -4.54 -11.02
CA VAL A 139 -26.42 -4.68 -10.77
C VAL A 139 -26.62 -5.07 -9.33
N ILE A 140 -27.47 -4.34 -8.62
CA ILE A 140 -27.96 -4.75 -7.30
C ILE A 140 -29.30 -5.43 -7.52
N LYS A 141 -29.48 -6.63 -6.98
CA LYS A 141 -30.74 -7.37 -7.07
C LYS A 141 -31.28 -7.67 -5.68
N ASP A 142 -32.58 -7.47 -5.50
CA ASP A 142 -33.32 -7.96 -4.36
C ASP A 142 -33.80 -9.40 -4.65
N PRO A 143 -33.31 -10.42 -3.91
CA PRO A 143 -33.73 -11.80 -4.14
C PRO A 143 -35.20 -12.07 -3.80
N SER A 144 -35.84 -11.20 -3.01
CA SER A 144 -37.21 -11.41 -2.52
C SER A 144 -38.28 -11.08 -3.55
N ASP A 145 -38.11 -10.00 -4.32
CA ASP A 145 -39.04 -9.55 -5.36
C ASP A 145 -38.46 -9.67 -6.78
N GLN A 146 -37.19 -10.09 -6.91
CA GLN A 146 -36.43 -10.21 -8.16
C GLN A 146 -36.17 -8.88 -8.88
N GLN A 147 -36.44 -7.74 -8.24
CA GLN A 147 -36.19 -6.42 -8.80
C GLN A 147 -34.67 -6.18 -8.92
N ILE A 148 -34.26 -5.59 -10.05
CA ILE A 148 -32.87 -5.22 -10.33
C ILE A 148 -32.71 -3.70 -10.37
N TYR A 149 -31.53 -3.24 -9.94
CA TYR A 149 -31.13 -1.84 -9.91
C TYR A 149 -29.74 -1.72 -10.57
N PRO A 150 -29.68 -1.39 -11.87
CA PRO A 150 -28.43 -1.24 -12.58
C PRO A 150 -27.69 0.04 -12.15
N LEU A 151 -26.37 -0.06 -12.06
CA LEU A 151 -25.43 0.99 -11.71
C LEU A 151 -24.29 1.02 -12.74
N ASP A 152 -23.81 2.22 -13.04
CA ASP A 152 -22.74 2.44 -14.01
C ASP A 152 -21.39 1.86 -13.53
N LYS A 153 -20.50 1.49 -14.46
CA LYS A 153 -19.14 1.00 -14.15
C LYS A 153 -18.36 1.95 -13.25
N SER A 154 -18.61 3.26 -13.31
CA SER A 154 -17.86 4.27 -12.56
C SER A 154 -17.89 4.06 -11.04
N ILE A 155 -18.83 3.27 -10.51
CA ILE A 155 -18.86 2.92 -9.09
C ILE A 155 -17.71 1.98 -8.67
N LEU A 156 -17.17 1.19 -9.60
CA LEU A 156 -16.04 0.30 -9.36
C LEU A 156 -14.75 1.11 -9.28
N LYS A 157 -14.12 1.11 -8.11
CA LYS A 157 -12.85 1.80 -7.87
C LYS A 157 -11.79 0.81 -7.39
N PRO A 158 -10.57 0.89 -7.96
CA PRO A 158 -9.43 0.19 -7.37
C PRO A 158 -8.98 0.95 -6.12
N VAL A 159 -8.52 0.21 -5.11
CA VAL A 159 -8.06 0.79 -3.83
C VAL A 159 -6.56 0.49 -3.65
N GLY A 160 -5.82 1.43 -3.06
CA GLY A 160 -4.41 1.27 -2.72
C GLY A 160 -3.45 2.14 -3.52
N PHE A 161 -3.94 2.87 -4.53
CA PHE A 161 -3.12 3.68 -5.43
C PHE A 161 -2.98 5.14 -4.98
N SER A 162 -3.92 5.66 -4.18
CA SER A 162 -3.90 7.04 -3.74
C SER A 162 -2.89 7.27 -2.61
N ARG A 163 -2.64 8.54 -2.27
CA ARG A 163 -1.78 8.92 -1.14
C ARG A 163 -2.42 8.58 0.21
N ASN A 164 -3.74 8.69 0.32
CA ASN A 164 -4.46 8.43 1.56
C ASN A 164 -4.57 6.93 1.88
N GLU A 165 -4.15 6.08 0.94
CA GLU A 165 -4.16 4.63 1.08
C GLU A 165 -2.75 4.04 1.25
N SER A 166 -1.72 4.89 1.40
CA SER A 166 -0.32 4.47 1.45
C SER A 166 0.02 3.66 2.70
N LEU A 167 0.83 2.61 2.56
CA LEU A 167 1.49 1.96 3.71
C LEU A 167 2.78 2.71 4.04
N LEU A 168 3.59 3.00 3.02
CA LEU A 168 4.85 3.72 3.22
C LEU A 168 4.60 5.23 3.33
N PRO A 169 5.28 5.93 4.27
CA PRO A 169 5.17 7.37 4.38
C PRO A 169 5.60 8.07 3.09
N SER A 170 4.81 9.06 2.65
CA SER A 170 5.17 9.89 1.50
C SER A 170 5.84 11.19 1.99
N THR A 171 7.11 11.40 1.64
CA THR A 171 7.74 12.72 1.84
C THR A 171 7.27 13.67 0.75
N ALA A 172 7.00 14.94 1.12
CA ALA A 172 6.49 15.94 0.19
C ALA A 172 7.42 16.14 -1.03
N GLN A 173 8.73 15.91 -0.85
CA GLN A 173 9.75 16.06 -1.88
C GLN A 173 9.87 14.86 -2.84
N SER A 174 9.28 13.70 -2.52
CA SER A 174 9.51 12.47 -3.30
C SER A 174 8.44 12.21 -4.36
N PHE A 175 8.90 11.71 -5.51
CA PHE A 175 8.04 11.21 -6.56
C PHE A 175 7.21 10.00 -6.09
N GLN A 176 5.90 10.20 -5.97
CA GLN A 176 5.00 9.17 -5.42
C GLN A 176 4.91 7.88 -6.26
N GLY A 177 5.30 7.91 -7.54
CA GLY A 177 5.24 6.71 -8.39
C GLY A 177 6.18 5.61 -7.89
N TYR A 178 7.33 5.97 -7.31
CA TYR A 178 8.27 4.99 -6.77
C TYR A 178 7.75 4.27 -5.53
N ARG A 179 6.96 4.96 -4.70
CA ARG A 179 6.25 4.33 -3.58
C ARG A 179 5.38 3.17 -4.05
N LEU A 180 4.62 3.34 -5.13
CA LEU A 180 3.74 2.29 -5.65
C LEU A 180 4.53 1.05 -6.08
N LEU A 181 5.69 1.25 -6.71
CA LEU A 181 6.59 0.15 -7.06
C LEU A 181 7.14 -0.54 -5.81
N GLN A 182 7.63 0.23 -4.84
CA GLN A 182 8.15 -0.31 -3.58
C GLN A 182 7.09 -1.10 -2.83
N GLU A 183 5.86 -0.59 -2.74
CA GLU A 183 4.74 -1.29 -2.10
C GLU A 183 4.30 -2.53 -2.91
N TYR A 184 4.35 -2.50 -4.25
CA TYR A 184 4.02 -3.66 -5.10
C TYR A 184 5.00 -4.81 -4.92
N PHE A 185 6.30 -4.52 -4.89
CA PHE A 185 7.31 -5.56 -4.68
C PHE A 185 7.45 -5.98 -3.21
N ALA A 186 6.89 -5.21 -2.27
CA ALA A 186 6.86 -5.56 -0.86
C ALA A 186 5.66 -6.44 -0.48
N LEU A 187 4.46 -6.09 -0.94
CA LEU A 187 3.21 -6.78 -0.64
C LEU A 187 2.21 -6.52 -1.79
N PRO A 188 2.28 -7.24 -2.92
CA PRO A 188 1.42 -6.98 -4.08
C PRO A 188 -0.08 -7.11 -3.74
N GLU A 189 -0.43 -7.94 -2.76
CA GLU A 189 -1.80 -8.21 -2.32
C GLU A 189 -2.51 -6.96 -1.78
N ARG A 190 -1.79 -5.94 -1.32
CA ARG A 190 -2.41 -4.69 -0.85
C ARG A 190 -3.26 -3.98 -1.91
N PHE A 191 -3.03 -4.30 -3.19
CA PHE A 191 -3.70 -3.66 -4.34
C PHE A 191 -4.90 -4.46 -4.83
N LEU A 192 -5.19 -5.62 -4.21
CA LEU A 192 -6.29 -6.50 -4.58
C LEU A 192 -7.60 -6.12 -3.89
N PHE A 193 -7.82 -4.82 -3.71
CA PHE A 193 -9.04 -4.27 -3.12
C PHE A 193 -9.89 -3.60 -4.20
N VAL A 194 -11.17 -3.92 -4.20
CA VAL A 194 -12.18 -3.30 -5.07
C VAL A 194 -13.23 -2.65 -4.20
N GLN A 195 -13.48 -1.36 -4.43
CA GLN A 195 -14.52 -0.60 -3.75
C GLN A 195 -15.68 -0.32 -4.70
N LEU A 196 -16.90 -0.48 -4.19
CA LEU A 196 -18.14 -0.05 -4.80
C LEU A 196 -18.65 1.18 -4.06
N ASN A 197 -18.90 2.27 -4.78
CA ASN A 197 -19.41 3.54 -4.24
C ASN A 197 -20.84 3.84 -4.74
N GLY A 198 -21.56 4.73 -4.06
CA GLY A 198 -22.90 5.14 -4.51
C GLY A 198 -23.96 4.04 -4.37
N LEU A 199 -23.76 3.07 -3.46
CA LEU A 199 -24.67 1.93 -3.29
C LEU A 199 -25.96 2.30 -2.55
N GLN A 200 -25.95 3.39 -1.78
CA GLN A 200 -26.99 3.68 -0.80
C GLN A 200 -28.37 3.82 -1.45
N SER A 201 -28.47 4.50 -2.59
CA SER A 201 -29.75 4.71 -3.29
C SER A 201 -30.44 3.43 -3.76
N SER A 202 -29.66 2.37 -4.01
CA SER A 202 -30.17 1.06 -4.42
C SER A 202 -30.43 0.17 -3.20
N ILE A 203 -29.51 0.16 -2.24
CA ILE A 203 -29.61 -0.65 -1.01
C ILE A 203 -30.80 -0.21 -0.14
N GLN A 204 -31.11 1.09 -0.06
CA GLN A 204 -32.25 1.61 0.70
C GLN A 204 -33.62 1.10 0.22
N LYS A 205 -33.70 0.57 -1.00
CA LYS A 205 -34.93 0.00 -1.56
C LYS A 205 -35.13 -1.47 -1.16
N ILE A 206 -34.11 -2.11 -0.59
CA ILE A 206 -34.09 -3.55 -0.28
C ILE A 206 -34.53 -3.77 1.17
N GLY A 207 -35.78 -4.17 1.35
CA GLY A 207 -36.35 -4.50 2.66
C GLY A 207 -35.93 -5.87 3.22
N ALA A 208 -35.17 -6.64 2.44
CA ALA A 208 -34.72 -7.99 2.79
C ALA A 208 -33.42 -8.00 3.64
N SER A 209 -33.16 -9.16 4.24
CA SER A 209 -31.87 -9.46 4.91
C SER A 209 -30.80 -9.99 3.96
N GLU A 210 -31.16 -10.22 2.69
CA GLU A 210 -30.26 -10.67 1.63
C GLU A 210 -30.26 -9.66 0.49
N LEU A 211 -29.11 -9.50 -0.15
CA LEU A 211 -29.00 -8.79 -1.44
C LEU A 211 -27.97 -9.48 -2.32
N GLU A 212 -28.09 -9.30 -3.64
CA GLU A 212 -27.12 -9.77 -4.61
C GLU A 212 -26.46 -8.59 -5.32
N ILE A 213 -25.14 -8.61 -5.41
CA ILE A 213 -24.34 -7.71 -6.24
C ILE A 213 -23.83 -8.53 -7.43
N VAL A 214 -24.14 -8.11 -8.64
CA VAL A 214 -23.65 -8.77 -9.86
C VAL A 214 -22.82 -7.79 -10.67
N ILE A 215 -21.55 -8.10 -10.85
CA ILE A 215 -20.65 -7.35 -11.74
C ILE A 215 -20.76 -7.98 -13.13
N LEU A 216 -21.31 -7.24 -14.10
CA LEU A 216 -21.46 -7.71 -15.48
C LEU A 216 -20.13 -7.57 -16.23
N LEU A 217 -19.76 -8.56 -17.03
CA LEU A 217 -18.45 -8.67 -17.68
C LEU A 217 -18.58 -8.80 -19.21
N ASP A 218 -17.64 -8.23 -19.96
CA ASP A 218 -17.58 -8.30 -21.44
C ASP A 218 -16.76 -9.49 -22.00
N THR A 219 -16.31 -10.36 -21.10
CA THR A 219 -15.45 -11.50 -21.41
C THR A 219 -16.01 -12.80 -20.85
N VAL A 220 -15.48 -13.92 -21.31
CA VAL A 220 -15.81 -15.27 -20.83
C VAL A 220 -14.55 -15.90 -20.26
N GLN A 221 -14.65 -16.45 -19.05
CA GLN A 221 -13.61 -17.22 -18.41
C GLN A 221 -14.18 -18.49 -17.75
N ASP A 222 -14.42 -19.51 -18.56
CA ASP A 222 -15.06 -20.77 -18.13
C ASP A 222 -14.28 -21.48 -17.02
N LYS A 223 -12.95 -21.30 -16.98
CA LYS A 223 -12.09 -21.87 -15.94
C LYS A 223 -12.45 -21.41 -14.53
N LEU A 224 -13.18 -20.30 -14.38
CA LEU A 224 -13.53 -19.73 -13.08
C LEU A 224 -14.89 -20.19 -12.55
N GLU A 225 -15.72 -20.87 -13.35
CA GLU A 225 -17.07 -21.29 -12.93
C GLU A 225 -17.07 -22.10 -11.63
N HIS A 226 -16.07 -22.95 -11.44
CA HIS A 226 -15.91 -23.76 -10.23
C HIS A 226 -14.82 -23.26 -9.27
N ALA A 227 -14.10 -22.19 -9.63
CA ALA A 227 -13.02 -21.65 -8.82
C ALA A 227 -13.49 -20.57 -7.84
N ILE A 228 -14.55 -19.83 -8.20
CA ILE A 228 -15.07 -18.74 -7.38
C ILE A 228 -15.89 -19.27 -6.20
N GLN A 229 -15.58 -18.76 -5.01
CA GLN A 229 -16.22 -19.08 -3.75
C GLN A 229 -16.42 -17.81 -2.91
N SER A 230 -17.31 -17.85 -1.92
CA SER A 230 -17.55 -16.73 -1.00
C SER A 230 -16.28 -16.30 -0.24
N SER A 231 -15.39 -17.25 0.06
CA SER A 231 -14.10 -17.00 0.72
C SER A 231 -13.17 -16.10 -0.10
N ASN A 232 -13.40 -15.96 -1.42
CA ASN A 232 -12.59 -15.11 -2.28
C ASN A 232 -12.92 -13.62 -2.14
N PHE A 233 -14.07 -13.28 -1.55
CA PHE A 233 -14.50 -11.90 -1.35
C PHE A 233 -14.60 -11.65 0.14
N LYS A 234 -13.56 -11.05 0.71
CA LYS A 234 -13.51 -10.71 2.13
C LYS A 234 -13.96 -9.27 2.35
N LEU A 235 -14.83 -9.08 3.33
CA LEU A 235 -15.20 -7.76 3.85
C LEU A 235 -14.32 -7.42 5.05
N ASN A 236 -14.31 -6.15 5.45
CA ASN A 236 -13.65 -5.68 6.68
C ASN A 236 -12.16 -6.04 6.72
N CYS A 237 -11.44 -5.79 5.63
CA CYS A 237 -9.99 -5.99 5.56
C CYS A 237 -9.27 -4.65 5.38
N ALA A 238 -8.03 -4.56 5.86
CA ALA A 238 -7.12 -3.48 5.49
C ALA A 238 -5.67 -3.96 5.46
N PRO A 239 -4.85 -3.40 4.56
CA PRO A 239 -3.41 -3.51 4.66
C PRO A 239 -2.93 -2.84 5.96
N ALA A 240 -1.90 -3.40 6.58
CA ALA A 240 -1.26 -2.85 7.76
C ALA A 240 0.27 -2.96 7.67
N ILE A 241 0.99 -1.99 8.24
CA ILE A 241 2.45 -1.89 8.19
C ILE A 241 3.04 -1.91 9.60
N ASN A 242 4.16 -2.60 9.79
CA ASN A 242 4.94 -2.62 11.03
C ASN A 242 5.75 -1.31 11.18
N LEU A 243 5.03 -0.21 11.35
CA LEU A 243 5.61 1.13 11.44
C LEU A 243 4.78 1.95 12.42
N PHE A 244 5.40 2.43 13.49
CA PHE A 244 4.69 3.11 14.57
C PHE A 244 5.61 4.09 15.31
N GLU A 245 4.99 5.09 15.93
CA GLU A 245 5.72 6.10 16.68
C GLU A 245 6.13 5.58 18.05
N LYS A 246 7.36 5.91 18.48
CA LYS A 246 7.87 5.62 19.82
C LYS A 246 8.82 6.72 20.29
N GLN A 247 8.77 7.02 21.59
CA GLN A 247 9.78 7.86 22.25
C GLN A 247 11.04 7.01 22.48
N ALA A 248 12.19 7.46 22.01
CA ALA A 248 13.47 6.80 22.27
C ALA A 248 14.01 7.16 23.67
N ASP A 249 14.82 6.27 24.23
CA ASP A 249 15.56 6.53 25.45
C ASP A 249 16.46 7.76 25.32
N ARG A 250 16.61 8.52 26.42
CA ARG A 250 17.44 9.72 26.43
C ARG A 250 18.88 9.40 26.05
N ILE A 251 19.41 10.18 25.10
CA ILE A 251 20.82 10.17 24.72
C ILE A 251 21.53 11.17 25.60
N HIS A 252 22.58 10.75 26.30
CA HIS A 252 23.42 11.67 27.08
C HIS A 252 24.51 12.21 26.18
N LEU A 253 24.61 13.54 26.11
CA LEU A 253 25.58 14.22 25.28
C LEU A 253 26.93 14.30 26.01
N LYS A 254 27.99 13.92 25.31
CA LYS A 254 29.37 14.13 25.74
C LYS A 254 30.05 15.02 24.71
N PRO A 255 30.68 16.14 25.10
CA PRO A 255 31.35 17.04 24.15
C PRO A 255 32.48 16.40 23.33
N GLN A 256 32.94 15.21 23.74
CA GLN A 256 34.03 14.48 23.10
C GLN A 256 33.54 13.57 21.96
N ASP A 257 32.25 13.22 21.96
CA ASP A 257 31.67 12.30 20.99
C ASP A 257 31.22 13.10 19.76
N ALA A 258 31.74 12.76 18.58
CA ALA A 258 31.35 13.40 17.32
C ALA A 258 29.96 12.94 16.83
N GLU A 259 29.58 11.71 17.19
CA GLU A 259 28.33 11.08 16.82
C GLU A 259 27.71 10.41 18.06
N HIS A 260 26.39 10.48 18.18
CA HIS A 260 25.66 9.90 19.31
C HIS A 260 24.73 8.78 18.84
N HIS A 261 24.91 7.58 19.38
CA HIS A 261 24.08 6.42 19.04
C HIS A 261 22.64 6.60 19.57
N LEU A 262 21.67 6.56 18.66
CA LEU A 262 20.25 6.56 18.94
C LEU A 262 19.75 5.12 19.14
N VAL A 263 19.45 4.78 20.39
CA VAL A 263 18.83 3.51 20.77
C VAL A 263 17.40 3.77 21.23
N ILE A 264 16.42 3.10 20.61
CA ILE A 264 15.01 3.32 20.91
C ILE A 264 14.66 2.87 22.33
N ASP A 265 15.15 1.70 22.72
CA ASP A 265 14.90 1.11 24.03
C ASP A 265 16.13 0.28 24.44
N LYS A 266 16.91 0.77 25.42
CA LYS A 266 18.18 0.16 25.83
C LYS A 266 17.99 -1.21 26.46
N THR A 267 16.82 -1.48 27.05
CA THR A 267 16.51 -2.80 27.62
C THR A 267 16.25 -3.85 26.54
N ARG A 268 15.85 -3.38 25.33
CA ARG A 268 15.42 -4.19 24.19
C ARG A 268 16.00 -3.65 22.90
N SER A 269 17.31 -3.39 22.90
CA SER A 269 18.01 -2.69 21.81
C SER A 269 17.91 -3.42 20.46
N ASN A 270 17.72 -4.73 20.47
CA ASN A 270 17.57 -5.54 19.26
C ASN A 270 16.13 -5.68 18.76
N ASP A 271 15.11 -5.25 19.53
CA ASP A 271 13.70 -5.47 19.20
C ASP A 271 13.11 -4.38 18.29
N PHE A 272 13.80 -3.23 18.19
CA PHE A 272 13.32 -2.07 17.45
C PHE A 272 14.40 -1.53 16.54
N GLU A 273 13.99 -1.01 15.39
CA GLU A 273 14.87 -0.36 14.43
C GLU A 273 14.30 1.01 14.03
N VAL A 274 15.16 2.03 13.97
CA VAL A 274 14.75 3.39 13.64
C VAL A 274 14.46 3.48 12.14
N PHE A 275 13.21 3.81 11.79
CA PHE A 275 12.82 4.07 10.40
C PHE A 275 13.05 5.54 10.03
N SER A 276 12.57 6.50 10.83
CA SER A 276 12.84 7.92 10.63
C SER A 276 12.73 8.68 11.95
N LEU A 277 13.35 9.85 12.02
CA LEU A 277 13.13 10.76 13.15
C LEU A 277 11.92 11.64 12.86
N LEU A 278 11.08 11.83 13.86
CA LEU A 278 9.94 12.74 13.81
C LEU A 278 10.32 14.09 14.43
N ASP A 279 11.12 14.05 15.50
CA ASP A 279 11.46 15.22 16.30
C ASP A 279 12.71 14.95 17.15
N VAL A 280 13.54 15.97 17.33
CA VAL A 280 14.79 15.93 18.10
C VAL A 280 14.84 17.20 18.95
N VAL A 281 14.89 17.02 20.27
CA VAL A 281 14.90 18.13 21.24
C VAL A 281 16.08 17.95 22.19
N GLY A 282 16.92 18.96 22.28
CA GLY A 282 17.96 19.08 23.30
C GLY A 282 17.37 19.56 24.61
N ILE A 283 17.80 18.95 25.71
CA ILE A 283 17.37 19.26 27.07
C ILE A 283 18.60 19.65 27.87
N GLY A 284 18.58 20.87 28.40
CA GLY A 284 19.62 21.39 29.27
C GLY A 284 19.53 20.91 30.72
N SER A 285 20.37 21.48 31.59
CA SER A 285 20.37 21.18 33.03
C SER A 285 19.09 21.62 33.73
N ASP A 286 18.46 22.68 33.22
CA ASP A 286 17.17 23.17 33.71
C ASP A 286 16.07 22.66 32.78
N LEU A 287 15.00 22.07 33.33
CA LEU A 287 13.86 21.50 32.58
C LEU A 287 13.15 22.51 31.65
N VAL A 288 13.44 23.80 31.76
CA VAL A 288 12.87 24.89 30.94
C VAL A 288 13.73 25.16 29.69
N SER A 289 15.00 24.74 29.69
CA SER A 289 15.94 24.94 28.58
C SER A 289 15.81 23.82 27.55
N GLU A 290 14.80 23.90 26.69
CA GLU A 290 14.65 23.04 25.52
C GLU A 290 15.15 23.75 24.26
N GLN A 291 15.93 23.05 23.44
CA GLN A 291 16.35 23.55 22.13
C GLN A 291 15.93 22.55 21.04
N PRO A 292 15.08 22.96 20.07
CA PRO A 292 14.72 22.10 18.95
C PRO A 292 15.90 21.91 17.98
N PHE A 293 16.09 20.69 17.51
CA PHE A 293 17.04 20.35 16.46
C PHE A 293 16.31 20.00 15.16
N GLN A 294 16.67 20.67 14.07
CA GLN A 294 16.09 20.49 12.76
C GLN A 294 16.98 19.62 11.86
N PRO A 295 16.43 18.87 10.90
CA PRO A 295 17.25 18.15 9.94
C PRO A 295 18.06 19.13 9.08
N PHE A 296 19.39 18.97 9.07
CA PHE A 296 20.31 19.84 8.31
C PHE A 296 19.97 19.92 6.81
N TYR A 297 19.51 18.80 6.24
CA TYR A 297 19.17 18.65 4.83
C TYR A 297 17.69 18.93 4.50
N SER A 298 16.94 19.59 5.40
CA SER A 298 15.53 19.91 5.15
C SER A 298 15.36 21.03 4.11
N ALA A 299 14.46 20.83 3.14
CA ALA A 299 14.14 21.82 2.11
C ALA A 299 13.38 23.04 2.66
N TYR A 300 12.70 22.87 3.80
CA TYR A 300 12.06 23.96 4.54
C TYR A 300 13.09 24.58 5.48
N ARG A 301 14.03 25.36 4.92
CA ARG A 301 14.60 26.45 5.73
C ARG A 301 13.42 27.36 6.03
N HIS A 302 12.96 27.41 7.28
CA HIS A 302 12.04 28.47 7.66
C HIS A 302 12.73 29.79 7.30
N ASN A 303 12.20 30.48 6.30
CA ASN A 303 12.43 31.91 6.11
C ASN A 303 11.78 32.58 7.32
N SER A 304 12.51 32.60 8.43
CA SER A 304 12.18 33.41 9.57
C SER A 304 13.38 34.27 9.88
N ASP A 305 13.27 35.53 9.47
CA ASP A 305 13.91 36.70 10.07
C ASP A 305 13.54 36.85 11.56
N VAL A 306 13.55 35.76 12.32
CA VAL A 306 13.18 35.69 13.74
C VAL A 306 14.17 34.75 14.41
N SER A 307 15.13 35.34 15.13
CA SER A 307 15.96 34.79 16.23
C SER A 307 16.33 33.30 16.21
N ALA A 308 17.65 33.04 16.11
CA ALA A 308 18.31 31.73 16.10
C ALA A 308 18.14 30.88 17.39
N ASP A 309 16.95 30.32 17.64
CA ASP A 309 16.67 29.40 18.75
C ASP A 309 16.49 27.94 18.28
N PHE A 310 17.24 27.49 17.28
CA PHE A 310 17.28 26.09 16.88
C PHE A 310 18.69 25.64 16.52
N ALA A 311 18.91 24.34 16.49
CA ALA A 311 20.14 23.71 16.07
C ALA A 311 19.85 22.71 14.95
N TYR A 312 20.88 22.10 14.37
CA TYR A 312 20.75 21.13 13.31
C TYR A 312 21.28 19.76 13.71
N TYR A 313 20.69 18.72 13.12
CA TYR A 313 21.21 17.36 13.18
C TYR A 313 21.36 16.75 11.79
N THR A 314 22.32 15.85 11.66
CA THR A 314 22.42 14.89 10.55
C THR A 314 22.28 13.47 11.07
N ILE A 315 21.93 12.55 10.17
CA ILE A 315 21.77 11.14 10.48
C ILE A 315 22.82 10.34 9.73
N ARG A 316 23.40 9.35 10.40
CA ARG A 316 24.18 8.30 9.76
C ARG A 316 23.59 6.94 10.10
N ARG A 317 23.52 6.06 9.11
CA ARG A 317 23.03 4.69 9.26
C ARG A 317 24.18 3.72 9.01
N GLN A 318 24.35 2.76 9.89
CA GLN A 318 25.34 1.70 9.72
C GLN A 318 24.69 0.33 9.96
N PRO A 319 25.06 -0.71 9.20
CA PRO A 319 24.63 -2.07 9.51
C PRO A 319 25.05 -2.43 10.93
N ALA A 320 24.12 -2.98 11.71
CA ALA A 320 24.38 -3.43 13.07
C ALA A 320 25.42 -4.55 13.04
N LEU A 321 26.49 -4.40 13.80
CA LEU A 321 27.47 -5.47 13.97
C LEU A 321 26.83 -6.57 14.81
N GLN A 322 26.77 -7.80 14.28
CA GLN A 322 26.34 -8.93 15.09
C GLN A 322 27.34 -9.13 16.24
N PRO A 323 26.89 -9.14 17.51
CA PRO A 323 27.80 -9.37 18.61
C PRO A 323 28.38 -10.78 18.50
N VAL A 324 29.71 -10.88 18.55
CA VAL A 324 30.48 -12.14 18.46
C VAL A 324 30.02 -13.18 19.49
N ASN A 325 29.43 -12.73 20.61
CA ASN A 325 28.94 -13.54 21.72
C ASN A 325 27.43 -13.31 22.01
N ALA A 326 26.57 -13.27 20.99
CA ALA A 326 25.13 -13.18 21.20
C ALA A 326 24.61 -14.38 22.01
N SER A 327 23.94 -14.13 23.15
CA SER A 327 23.36 -15.17 24.02
C SER A 327 22.50 -16.16 23.22
N PRO A 328 22.63 -17.48 23.46
CA PRO A 328 21.92 -18.52 22.73
C PRO A 328 20.41 -18.60 23.03
N SER A 329 19.86 -17.67 23.81
CA SER A 329 18.51 -17.76 24.39
C SER A 329 17.37 -17.38 23.44
N PHE A 330 17.65 -16.73 22.30
CA PHE A 330 16.62 -16.25 21.38
C PHE A 330 16.77 -16.87 19.98
N LEU A 331 15.64 -17.09 19.31
CA LEU A 331 15.59 -17.50 17.91
C LEU A 331 16.36 -16.48 17.06
N LYS A 332 17.49 -16.90 16.49
CA LYS A 332 18.31 -16.06 15.62
C LYS A 332 17.66 -15.98 14.24
N THR A 333 17.56 -14.78 13.71
CA THR A 333 17.19 -14.51 12.32
C THR A 333 18.41 -14.00 11.56
N GLU A 334 18.41 -14.14 10.23
CA GLU A 334 19.49 -13.60 9.36
C GLU A 334 19.37 -12.08 9.16
N TYR A 335 18.35 -11.44 9.71
CA TYR A 335 18.08 -10.03 9.51
C TYR A 335 19.10 -9.15 10.25
N THR A 336 19.91 -8.44 9.45
CA THR A 336 20.87 -7.46 9.96
C THR A 336 20.20 -6.09 9.97
N GLY A 337 19.85 -5.59 11.17
CA GLY A 337 19.26 -4.26 11.32
C GLY A 337 20.30 -3.16 11.14
N ASN A 338 19.86 -1.91 11.19
CA ASN A 338 20.70 -0.73 11.10
C ASN A 338 20.69 0.03 12.41
N GLU A 339 21.87 0.48 12.82
CA GLU A 339 22.06 1.44 13.89
C GLU A 339 22.05 2.86 13.33
N VAL A 340 21.55 3.80 14.14
CA VAL A 340 21.41 5.20 13.78
C VAL A 340 22.25 6.06 14.70
N TYR A 341 23.07 6.91 14.11
CA TYR A 341 23.93 7.85 14.82
C TYR A 341 23.54 9.28 14.43
N LEU A 342 23.54 10.18 15.41
CA LEU A 342 23.22 11.60 15.23
C LEU A 342 24.49 12.44 15.39
N SER A 343 24.73 13.35 14.45
CA SER A 343 25.69 14.44 14.61
C SER A 343 24.94 15.75 14.78
N LEU A 344 25.47 16.65 15.61
CA LEU A 344 24.77 17.86 16.04
C LEU A 344 25.64 19.09 15.78
N VAL A 345 25.03 20.17 15.28
CA VAL A 345 25.66 21.48 15.12
C VAL A 345 24.63 22.57 15.46
N ASP A 346 25.05 23.76 15.85
CA ASP A 346 24.12 24.88 16.04
C ASP A 346 23.69 25.52 14.70
N ALA A 347 22.86 26.57 14.77
CA ALA A 347 22.42 27.31 13.59
C ALA A 347 23.54 28.11 12.89
N SER A 348 24.68 28.34 13.55
CA SER A 348 25.85 29.05 13.03
C SER A 348 26.95 28.10 12.56
N GLU A 349 26.65 26.81 12.41
CA GLU A 349 27.61 25.74 12.05
C GLU A 349 28.76 25.56 13.08
N ALA A 350 28.54 26.01 14.31
CA ALA A 350 29.42 25.85 15.46
C ALA A 350 28.92 24.72 16.39
N PRO A 351 29.70 24.31 17.41
CA PRO A 351 29.22 23.36 18.41
C PRO A 351 27.93 23.85 19.08
N TYR A 352 26.98 22.94 19.30
CA TYR A 352 25.71 23.23 19.98
C TYR A 352 25.90 23.74 21.42
N ASN A 353 24.86 24.37 21.97
CA ASN A 353 24.92 24.96 23.31
C ASN A 353 25.39 23.91 24.36
N PRO A 354 26.50 24.16 25.09
CA PRO A 354 27.07 23.21 26.03
C PRO A 354 26.17 22.93 27.25
N ASP A 355 25.16 23.76 27.50
CA ASP A 355 24.20 23.54 28.57
C ASP A 355 23.26 22.36 28.27
N ILE A 356 23.09 21.99 27.00
CA ILE A 356 22.35 20.80 26.59
C ILE A 356 23.10 19.55 27.06
N LYS A 357 22.46 18.75 27.91
CA LYS A 357 23.04 17.50 28.45
C LYS A 357 22.42 16.25 27.86
N GLN A 358 21.19 16.33 27.37
CA GLN A 358 20.46 15.19 26.86
C GLN A 358 19.73 15.50 25.56
N LEU A 359 19.47 14.46 24.76
CA LEU A 359 18.51 14.52 23.66
C LEU A 359 17.27 13.68 23.97
N GLY A 360 16.10 14.27 23.71
CA GLY A 360 14.87 13.57 23.44
C GLY A 360 14.68 13.36 21.95
N VAL A 361 14.34 12.14 21.55
CA VAL A 361 14.08 11.83 20.15
C VAL A 361 12.78 11.07 20.02
N ARG A 362 11.83 11.59 19.24
CA ARG A 362 10.65 10.84 18.79
C ARG A 362 10.97 10.22 17.44
N VAL A 363 10.71 8.93 17.33
CA VAL A 363 11.01 8.17 16.12
C VAL A 363 9.78 7.49 15.58
N LEU A 364 9.78 7.29 14.27
CA LEU A 364 9.04 6.24 13.63
C LEU A 364 9.95 5.01 13.61
N CYS A 365 9.46 3.86 14.09
CA CYS A 365 10.26 2.64 14.19
C CYS A 365 9.50 1.40 13.74
N THR A 366 10.27 0.34 13.45
CA THR A 366 9.78 -1.02 13.17
C THR A 366 10.17 -1.95 14.32
N ASN A 367 9.62 -3.17 14.33
CA ASN A 367 10.00 -4.24 15.26
C ASN A 367 11.16 -5.10 14.74
N ARG A 368 12.00 -4.56 13.86
CA ARG A 368 13.17 -5.24 13.28
C ARG A 368 12.77 -6.63 12.73
N ASP A 369 13.34 -7.70 13.28
CA ASP A 369 13.19 -9.07 12.82
C ASP A 369 11.99 -9.82 13.43
N LEU A 370 11.37 -9.26 14.48
CA LEU A 370 10.29 -9.91 15.20
C LEU A 370 9.06 -10.26 14.33
N PRO A 371 8.65 -9.45 13.33
CA PRO A 371 7.53 -9.83 12.46
C PRO A 371 7.72 -11.18 11.75
N LYS A 372 8.96 -11.58 11.45
CA LYS A 372 9.29 -12.88 10.83
C LYS A 372 8.99 -14.07 11.73
N LEU A 373 8.90 -13.83 13.04
CA LEU A 373 8.65 -14.84 14.06
C LEU A 373 7.15 -14.96 14.42
N ILE A 374 6.27 -14.14 13.82
CA ILE A 374 4.83 -14.25 14.00
C ILE A 374 4.33 -15.47 13.24
N VAL A 375 3.54 -16.31 13.90
CA VAL A 375 2.80 -17.41 13.28
C VAL A 375 1.32 -17.05 13.26
N PRO A 376 0.78 -16.59 12.10
CA PRO A 376 -0.65 -16.31 11.96
C PRO A 376 -1.53 -17.52 12.27
N GLY A 377 -2.74 -17.29 12.79
CA GLY A 377 -3.72 -18.34 13.05
C GLY A 377 -3.54 -19.06 14.40
N GLU A 378 -2.50 -18.76 15.17
CA GLU A 378 -2.28 -19.40 16.47
C GLU A 378 -3.23 -18.84 17.56
N GLY A 379 -4.18 -19.67 18.00
CA GLY A 379 -5.19 -19.33 19.00
C GLY A 379 -6.41 -18.59 18.43
N ASN A 380 -7.13 -17.84 19.29
CA ASN A 380 -8.39 -17.18 18.92
C ASN A 380 -8.20 -15.86 18.14
N ASN A 381 -7.13 -15.12 18.38
CA ASN A 381 -6.82 -13.89 17.65
C ASN A 381 -5.31 -13.76 17.45
N ASP A 382 -4.94 -13.10 16.35
CA ASP A 382 -3.54 -12.83 16.03
C ASP A 382 -3.12 -11.46 16.59
N PHE A 383 -4.05 -10.51 16.58
CA PHE A 383 -3.84 -9.12 17.04
C PHE A 383 -4.97 -8.61 17.93
N SER A 384 -4.63 -7.59 18.71
CA SER A 384 -5.54 -6.82 19.57
C SER A 384 -5.52 -5.34 19.19
N LEU A 385 -6.61 -4.62 19.49
CA LEU A 385 -6.74 -3.18 19.28
C LEU A 385 -6.51 -2.43 20.59
N GLU A 386 -5.99 -1.20 20.47
CA GLU A 386 -5.99 -0.24 21.57
C GLU A 386 -7.38 0.43 21.73
N ILE A 387 -8.18 0.47 20.67
CA ILE A 387 -9.54 1.02 20.69
C ILE A 387 -10.58 -0.07 21.00
N SER A 388 -11.70 0.32 21.60
CA SER A 388 -12.86 -0.57 21.75
C SER A 388 -13.62 -0.63 20.43
N ALA A 389 -13.62 -1.81 19.78
CA ALA A 389 -14.34 -2.07 18.54
C ALA A 389 -15.20 -3.33 18.69
N PRO A 390 -16.36 -3.41 18.02
CA PRO A 390 -17.30 -4.53 18.13
C PRO A 390 -16.85 -5.74 17.30
N LEU A 391 -15.76 -6.37 17.74
CA LEU A 391 -15.18 -7.55 17.11
C LEU A 391 -15.58 -8.83 17.85
N ASP A 392 -15.70 -9.91 17.10
CA ASP A 392 -15.97 -11.24 17.63
C ASP A 392 -14.83 -11.68 18.57
N LYS A 393 -15.18 -12.22 19.74
CA LYS A 393 -14.20 -12.60 20.78
C LYS A 393 -13.33 -13.79 20.38
N GLU A 394 -13.84 -14.68 19.52
CA GLU A 394 -13.20 -15.92 19.13
C GLU A 394 -12.38 -15.79 17.84
N LYS A 395 -12.78 -14.90 16.92
CA LYS A 395 -12.08 -14.65 15.66
C LYS A 395 -11.24 -13.37 15.67
N GLY A 396 -11.74 -12.32 16.33
CA GLY A 396 -11.07 -11.03 16.48
C GLY A 396 -10.44 -10.52 15.19
N ILE A 397 -9.13 -10.26 15.24
CA ILE A 397 -8.32 -9.85 14.10
C ILE A 397 -7.43 -11.00 13.66
N ARG A 398 -7.44 -11.29 12.35
CA ARG A 398 -6.62 -12.32 11.72
C ARG A 398 -5.71 -11.73 10.66
N CYS A 399 -4.51 -12.27 10.53
CA CYS A 399 -3.63 -11.98 9.41
C CYS A 399 -4.01 -12.90 8.23
N LEU A 400 -4.50 -12.32 7.13
CA LEU A 400 -4.82 -13.08 5.92
C LEU A 400 -3.60 -13.31 5.04
N VAL A 401 -2.74 -12.30 4.92
CA VAL A 401 -1.53 -12.32 4.10
C VAL A 401 -0.40 -11.67 4.86
N GLY A 402 0.78 -12.30 4.83
CA GLY A 402 1.95 -11.87 5.59
C GLY A 402 1.92 -12.37 7.04
N PRO A 403 2.69 -11.76 7.95
CA PRO A 403 3.55 -10.60 7.74
C PRO A 403 4.69 -10.87 6.75
N THR A 404 5.01 -9.89 5.89
CA THR A 404 6.12 -10.01 4.95
C THR A 404 7.46 -9.96 5.66
N GLU A 405 8.50 -10.53 5.06
CA GLU A 405 9.84 -10.42 5.64
C GLU A 405 10.32 -8.95 5.60
N PRO A 406 10.75 -8.38 6.73
CA PRO A 406 11.35 -7.05 6.74
C PRO A 406 12.67 -7.08 5.95
N LYS A 407 12.96 -6.01 5.19
CA LYS A 407 14.23 -5.89 4.43
C LYS A 407 15.08 -4.76 5.01
N PRO A 408 16.39 -4.99 5.24
CA PRO A 408 17.25 -3.99 5.84
C PRO A 408 17.47 -2.80 4.90
N SER A 409 17.93 -1.68 5.47
CA SER A 409 18.38 -0.55 4.66
C SER A 409 19.67 -0.87 3.90
N HIS A 410 19.74 -0.45 2.64
CA HIS A 410 20.96 -0.48 1.82
C HIS A 410 21.47 0.94 1.55
N ALA A 411 21.73 1.69 2.63
CA ALA A 411 22.12 3.10 2.56
C ALA A 411 23.50 3.34 1.90
N GLU A 412 24.37 2.33 1.86
CA GLU A 412 25.74 2.42 1.33
C GLU A 412 26.00 1.42 0.20
N GLY A 413 27.10 1.64 -0.55
CA GLY A 413 27.59 0.70 -1.56
C GLY A 413 26.98 0.85 -2.95
N SER A 414 27.02 -0.24 -3.73
CA SER A 414 26.65 -0.24 -5.16
C SER A 414 25.17 0.02 -5.41
N HIS A 415 24.28 -0.38 -4.48
CA HIS A 415 22.84 -0.12 -4.56
C HIS A 415 22.54 1.40 -4.51
N ALA A 416 23.17 2.13 -3.60
CA ALA A 416 23.04 3.59 -3.51
C ALA A 416 23.46 4.29 -4.81
N TRP A 417 24.55 3.84 -5.44
CA TRP A 417 25.00 4.39 -6.73
C TRP A 417 24.04 4.11 -7.88
N ARG A 418 23.45 2.91 -7.94
CA ARG A 418 22.41 2.59 -8.94
C ARG A 418 21.18 3.48 -8.76
N LEU A 419 20.79 3.76 -7.51
CA LEU A 419 19.71 4.70 -7.19
C LEU A 419 20.04 6.13 -7.64
N ILE A 420 21.25 6.63 -7.41
CA ILE A 420 21.65 7.96 -7.87
C ILE A 420 21.55 8.05 -9.40
N ASN A 421 22.05 7.04 -10.12
CA ASN A 421 21.94 6.99 -11.58
C ASN A 421 20.48 6.97 -12.03
N HIS A 422 19.62 6.18 -11.36
CA HIS A 422 18.18 6.12 -11.60
C HIS A 422 17.50 7.49 -11.54
N LEU A 423 17.88 8.35 -10.58
CA LEU A 423 17.27 9.67 -10.40
C LEU A 423 17.65 10.68 -11.49
N SER A 424 18.77 10.45 -12.19
CA SER A 424 19.25 11.34 -13.25
C SER A 424 18.58 11.09 -14.61
N LEU A 425 17.83 9.99 -14.75
CA LEU A 425 17.31 9.53 -16.04
C LEU A 425 15.93 10.15 -16.34
N ASN A 426 15.85 10.85 -17.47
CA ASN A 426 14.59 11.25 -18.08
C ASN A 426 13.99 10.06 -18.84
N TYR A 427 13.21 9.23 -18.15
CA TYR A 427 12.67 7.97 -18.68
C TYR A 427 11.88 8.15 -19.98
N LEU A 428 11.05 9.18 -20.07
CA LEU A 428 10.24 9.44 -21.27
C LEU A 428 11.08 9.77 -22.51
N SER A 429 12.27 10.36 -22.34
CA SER A 429 13.17 10.67 -23.46
C SER A 429 14.02 9.47 -23.89
N LEU A 430 14.21 8.49 -23.00
CA LEU A 430 14.98 7.27 -23.27
C LEU A 430 14.15 6.17 -23.95
N ILE A 431 12.83 6.19 -23.75
CA ILE A 431 11.90 5.22 -24.33
C ILE A 431 11.72 5.44 -25.85
N ASP A 432 12.03 6.63 -26.36
CA ASP A 432 11.74 7.04 -27.74
C ASP A 432 12.75 6.53 -28.80
N ASN A 433 13.93 6.03 -28.40
CA ASN A 433 15.04 5.75 -29.33
C ASN A 433 15.17 4.28 -29.75
N ASP A 434 14.83 3.30 -28.89
CA ASP A 434 14.80 1.86 -29.19
C ASP A 434 13.90 1.12 -28.19
N HIS A 435 12.86 0.43 -28.69
CA HIS A 435 11.86 -0.29 -27.89
C HIS A 435 12.46 -1.34 -26.95
N GLN A 436 13.52 -2.04 -27.36
CA GLN A 436 14.17 -3.06 -26.51
C GLN A 436 15.09 -2.42 -25.48
N GLN A 437 15.78 -1.33 -25.86
CA GLN A 437 16.61 -0.57 -24.94
C GLN A 437 15.76 0.12 -23.86
N GLY A 438 14.60 0.66 -24.23
CA GLY A 438 13.64 1.26 -23.29
C GLY A 438 13.13 0.24 -22.27
N ALA A 439 12.82 -0.99 -22.70
CA ALA A 439 12.36 -2.03 -21.80
C ALA A 439 13.47 -2.47 -20.86
N LYS A 440 14.71 -2.60 -21.34
CA LYS A 440 15.88 -2.87 -20.49
C LYS A 440 16.04 -1.81 -19.39
N VAL A 441 15.94 -0.53 -19.74
CA VAL A 441 16.01 0.57 -18.77
C VAL A 441 14.90 0.48 -17.73
N LEU A 442 13.67 0.13 -18.14
CA LEU A 442 12.56 -0.06 -17.21
C LEU A 442 12.78 -1.28 -16.31
N ARG A 443 13.29 -2.41 -16.84
CA ARG A 443 13.66 -3.58 -16.04
C ARG A 443 14.76 -3.27 -15.04
N ASP A 444 15.77 -2.52 -15.45
CA ASP A 444 16.87 -2.09 -14.57
C ASP A 444 16.39 -1.14 -13.47
N MET A 445 15.35 -0.33 -13.73
CA MET A 445 14.65 0.41 -12.70
C MET A 445 13.89 -0.52 -11.74
N LEU A 446 13.08 -1.44 -12.27
CA LEU A 446 12.26 -2.34 -11.44
C LEU A 446 13.12 -3.24 -10.52
N LYS A 447 14.33 -3.61 -10.96
CA LYS A 447 15.38 -4.28 -10.16
C LYS A 447 15.77 -3.56 -8.88
N LEU A 448 15.52 -2.26 -8.77
CA LEU A 448 15.84 -1.48 -7.57
C LEU A 448 14.80 -1.66 -6.46
N TYR A 449 13.59 -2.13 -6.80
CA TYR A 449 12.47 -2.28 -5.88
C TYR A 449 12.14 -3.73 -5.58
N GLY A 450 12.30 -4.60 -6.57
CA GLY A 450 12.12 -6.05 -6.42
C GLY A 450 13.34 -6.72 -5.81
N ASP A 451 13.11 -7.69 -4.94
CA ASP A 451 14.17 -8.59 -4.50
C ASP A 451 14.37 -9.68 -5.54
N TYR A 452 15.46 -9.53 -6.29
CA TYR A 452 15.80 -10.41 -7.39
C TYR A 452 16.34 -11.77 -6.97
N SER A 453 16.56 -12.01 -5.66
CA SER A 453 16.79 -13.37 -5.16
C SER A 453 15.51 -14.21 -5.25
N GLU A 454 14.34 -13.57 -5.23
CA GLU A 454 13.05 -14.22 -5.42
C GLU A 454 12.80 -14.47 -6.92
N HIS A 455 12.80 -15.74 -7.31
CA HIS A 455 12.69 -16.14 -8.72
C HIS A 455 11.38 -15.67 -9.37
N ALA A 456 10.29 -15.58 -8.60
CA ALA A 456 9.01 -15.09 -9.10
C ALA A 456 9.09 -13.60 -9.49
N ILE A 457 9.69 -12.77 -8.64
CA ILE A 457 9.88 -11.33 -8.91
C ILE A 457 10.81 -11.14 -10.11
N ALA A 458 11.94 -11.85 -10.14
CA ALA A 458 12.88 -11.77 -11.26
C ALA A 458 12.22 -12.12 -12.60
N LYS A 459 11.40 -13.18 -12.62
CA LYS A 459 10.62 -13.55 -13.82
C LYS A 459 9.63 -12.47 -14.22
N GLN A 460 8.82 -11.94 -13.30
CA GLN A 460 7.84 -10.90 -13.61
C GLN A 460 8.48 -9.67 -14.28
N VAL A 461 9.64 -9.23 -13.77
CA VAL A 461 10.34 -8.07 -14.34
C VAL A 461 10.97 -8.41 -15.69
N GLU A 462 11.63 -9.57 -15.85
CA GLU A 462 12.15 -10.01 -17.15
C GLU A 462 11.03 -10.33 -18.16
N GLY A 463 9.80 -10.56 -17.69
CA GLY A 463 8.61 -10.71 -18.51
C GLY A 463 8.21 -9.44 -19.27
N LEU A 464 8.72 -8.25 -18.92
CA LEU A 464 8.56 -7.05 -19.73
C LEU A 464 9.47 -7.12 -20.96
N LEU A 465 8.90 -7.42 -22.11
CA LEU A 465 9.63 -7.65 -23.35
C LEU A 465 10.02 -6.35 -24.05
N SER A 466 9.06 -5.46 -24.27
CA SER A 466 9.27 -4.19 -24.96
C SER A 466 8.35 -3.10 -24.42
N ILE A 467 8.74 -1.85 -24.70
CA ILE A 467 7.94 -0.65 -24.45
C ILE A 467 7.90 0.19 -25.72
N GLU A 468 6.70 0.58 -26.12
CA GLU A 468 6.49 1.40 -27.30
C GLU A 468 5.82 2.71 -26.88
N THR A 469 6.34 3.83 -27.36
CA THR A 469 5.74 5.14 -27.16
C THR A 469 5.33 5.74 -28.50
N ARG A 470 4.13 6.31 -28.55
CA ARG A 470 3.71 7.13 -29.68
C ARG A 470 3.10 8.45 -29.21
N PRO A 471 3.47 9.58 -29.84
CA PRO A 471 2.76 10.84 -29.64
C PRO A 471 1.28 10.69 -29.98
N MET A 472 0.41 11.20 -29.13
CA MET A 472 -1.04 11.16 -29.31
C MET A 472 -1.64 12.53 -29.00
N THR A 473 -2.61 12.95 -29.82
CA THR A 473 -3.46 14.10 -29.53
C THR A 473 -4.89 13.60 -29.36
N CYS A 474 -5.51 13.91 -28.23
CA CYS A 474 -6.88 13.53 -27.97
C CYS A 474 -7.59 14.53 -27.07
N ARG A 475 -8.91 14.39 -26.97
CA ARG A 475 -9.70 15.11 -25.98
C ARG A 475 -9.27 14.66 -24.59
N VAL A 476 -8.91 15.62 -23.75
CA VAL A 476 -8.54 15.35 -22.35
C VAL A 476 -9.82 15.28 -21.51
N PRO A 477 -10.00 14.27 -20.65
CA PRO A 477 -11.19 14.10 -19.83
C PRO A 477 -11.19 15.04 -18.60
N VAL A 478 -11.04 16.34 -18.83
CA VAL A 478 -11.13 17.39 -17.80
C VAL A 478 -12.52 18.02 -17.79
N LYS A 479 -12.98 18.44 -16.60
CA LYS A 479 -14.21 19.23 -16.46
C LYS A 479 -13.99 20.60 -17.13
N GLY A 480 -14.98 21.07 -17.90
CA GLY A 480 -14.93 22.36 -18.58
C GLY A 480 -15.08 22.23 -20.10
N PRO A 481 -14.62 23.24 -20.87
CA PRO A 481 -14.73 23.23 -22.32
C PRO A 481 -13.92 22.07 -22.93
N ILE A 482 -14.36 21.61 -24.11
CA ILE A 482 -13.67 20.56 -24.86
C ILE A 482 -12.24 21.02 -25.16
N THR A 483 -11.27 20.34 -24.55
CA THR A 483 -9.86 20.68 -24.67
C THR A 483 -9.11 19.49 -25.27
N PHE A 484 -8.27 19.76 -26.26
CA PHE A 484 -7.36 18.78 -26.84
C PHE A 484 -5.97 18.98 -26.23
N GLY A 485 -5.37 17.88 -25.79
CA GLY A 485 -4.01 17.85 -25.26
C GLY A 485 -3.09 17.09 -26.19
N ARG A 486 -1.79 17.28 -26.02
CA ARG A 486 -0.76 16.39 -26.57
C ARG A 486 -0.22 15.54 -25.43
N GLY A 487 -0.02 14.26 -25.68
CA GLY A 487 0.46 13.30 -24.71
C GLY A 487 1.12 12.11 -25.38
N LEU A 488 1.36 11.07 -24.59
CA LEU A 488 1.97 9.83 -25.05
C LEU A 488 1.01 8.66 -24.81
N GLU A 489 0.83 7.82 -25.83
CA GLU A 489 0.38 6.45 -25.61
C GLU A 489 1.61 5.58 -25.37
N ILE A 490 1.56 4.82 -24.27
CA ILE A 490 2.63 3.91 -23.83
C ILE A 490 2.07 2.49 -23.89
N THR A 491 2.63 1.65 -24.75
CA THR A 491 2.28 0.25 -24.86
C THR A 491 3.36 -0.59 -24.19
N LEU A 492 2.96 -1.38 -23.19
CA LEU A 492 3.81 -2.34 -22.50
C LEU A 492 3.51 -3.74 -23.01
N ILE A 493 4.53 -4.41 -23.54
CA ILE A 493 4.40 -5.77 -24.06
C ILE A 493 5.02 -6.74 -23.06
N PHE A 494 4.20 -7.65 -22.52
CA PHE A 494 4.61 -8.67 -21.56
C PHE A 494 4.59 -10.08 -22.16
N ASP A 495 5.41 -10.95 -21.59
CA ASP A 495 5.32 -12.41 -21.69
C ASP A 495 4.44 -12.92 -20.55
N GLU A 496 3.32 -13.56 -20.85
CA GLU A 496 2.37 -14.03 -19.84
C GLU A 496 2.91 -15.25 -19.08
N SER A 497 3.80 -16.04 -19.71
CA SER A 497 4.45 -17.18 -19.06
C SER A 497 5.32 -16.78 -17.87
N ALA A 498 5.79 -15.53 -17.85
CA ALA A 498 6.59 -14.97 -16.76
C ALA A 498 5.79 -14.75 -15.46
N PHE A 499 4.45 -14.73 -15.53
CA PHE A 499 3.55 -14.48 -14.39
C PHE A 499 3.00 -15.78 -13.77
N ALA A 500 3.60 -16.94 -14.09
CA ALA A 500 3.26 -18.24 -13.50
C ALA A 500 1.75 -18.59 -13.57
N GLY A 501 1.08 -18.23 -14.66
CA GLY A 501 -0.36 -18.41 -14.86
C GLY A 501 -1.25 -17.34 -14.20
N GLY A 502 -0.63 -16.32 -13.61
CA GLY A 502 -1.29 -15.09 -13.20
C GLY A 502 -1.28 -14.03 -14.30
N SER A 503 -1.72 -12.83 -13.95
CA SER A 503 -1.89 -11.75 -14.90
C SER A 503 -0.86 -10.65 -14.72
N CYS A 504 -0.33 -10.15 -15.84
CA CYS A 504 0.45 -8.92 -15.89
C CYS A 504 -0.38 -7.66 -15.60
N PHE A 505 -1.72 -7.78 -15.51
CA PHE A 505 -2.63 -6.66 -15.29
C PHE A 505 -2.28 -5.82 -14.07
N LEU A 506 -1.94 -6.46 -12.93
CA LEU A 506 -1.66 -5.72 -11.70
C LEU A 506 -0.38 -4.87 -11.82
N LEU A 507 0.71 -5.46 -12.32
CA LEU A 507 1.94 -4.72 -12.61
C LEU A 507 1.69 -3.61 -13.65
N GLY A 508 0.89 -3.91 -14.67
CA GLY A 508 0.43 -2.95 -15.67
C GLY A 508 -0.31 -1.76 -15.06
N ALA A 509 -1.23 -1.99 -14.13
CA ALA A 509 -1.97 -0.94 -13.42
C ALA A 509 -1.04 -0.08 -12.54
N ILE A 510 -0.03 -0.69 -11.91
CA ILE A 510 0.98 0.03 -11.13
C ILE A 510 1.84 0.91 -12.05
N LEU A 511 2.29 0.38 -13.18
CA LEU A 511 3.06 1.11 -14.18
C LEU A 511 2.23 2.23 -14.82
N GLU A 512 0.93 2.02 -15.01
CA GLU A 512 0.01 3.06 -15.48
C GLU A 512 -0.04 4.27 -14.55
N GLN A 513 -0.17 4.03 -13.24
CA GLN A 513 -0.12 5.09 -12.24
C GLN A 513 1.27 5.73 -12.13
N PHE A 514 2.33 4.94 -12.32
CA PHE A 514 3.70 5.42 -12.35
C PHE A 514 3.93 6.42 -13.49
N PHE A 515 3.57 6.08 -14.73
CA PHE A 515 3.76 6.96 -15.89
C PHE A 515 2.89 8.22 -15.82
N CYS A 516 1.65 8.09 -15.34
CA CYS A 516 0.77 9.23 -15.08
C CYS A 516 1.38 10.23 -14.10
N LYS A 517 2.05 9.75 -13.05
CA LYS A 517 2.74 10.62 -12.10
C LYS A 517 3.95 11.29 -12.73
N TYR A 518 4.65 10.61 -13.62
CA TYR A 518 5.88 11.12 -14.25
C TYR A 518 5.61 12.20 -15.31
N ALA A 519 4.46 12.12 -15.97
CA ALA A 519 4.03 13.10 -16.96
C ALA A 519 3.82 14.50 -16.36
N SER A 520 4.22 15.52 -17.12
CA SER A 520 3.99 16.92 -16.74
C SER A 520 2.50 17.27 -16.73
N ILE A 521 2.12 18.26 -15.92
CA ILE A 521 0.71 18.69 -15.79
C ILE A 521 0.06 19.11 -17.11
N ASN A 522 0.85 19.56 -18.08
CA ASN A 522 0.40 19.99 -19.41
C ASN A 522 0.41 18.86 -20.45
N SER A 523 0.67 17.63 -20.04
CA SER A 523 0.69 16.43 -20.87
C SER A 523 -0.24 15.37 -20.28
N PHE A 524 -0.51 14.33 -21.05
CA PHE A 524 -1.22 13.14 -20.57
C PHE A 524 -0.50 11.87 -20.98
N THR A 525 -0.81 10.79 -20.27
CA THR A 525 -0.43 9.43 -20.65
C THR A 525 -1.66 8.58 -20.85
N GLN A 526 -1.61 7.71 -21.85
CA GLN A 526 -2.52 6.58 -21.98
C GLN A 526 -1.68 5.31 -21.99
N VAL A 527 -1.92 4.41 -21.03
CA VAL A 527 -1.18 3.15 -20.96
C VAL A 527 -2.02 2.02 -21.49
N LYS A 528 -1.39 1.18 -22.29
CA LYS A 528 -1.94 -0.06 -22.84
C LYS A 528 -1.00 -1.20 -22.45
N VAL A 529 -1.58 -2.31 -22.01
CA VAL A 529 -0.85 -3.56 -21.72
C VAL A 529 -1.28 -4.60 -22.72
N THR A 530 -0.30 -5.22 -23.36
CA THR A 530 -0.51 -6.33 -24.30
C THR A 530 0.36 -7.52 -23.93
N THR A 531 -0.10 -8.73 -24.22
CA THR A 531 0.71 -9.94 -24.13
C THR A 531 0.85 -10.59 -25.51
N ARG A 532 1.86 -11.44 -25.69
CA ARG A 532 2.07 -12.17 -26.95
C ARG A 532 0.98 -13.19 -27.19
N GLU A 533 0.37 -13.69 -26.12
CA GLU A 533 -0.54 -14.82 -26.10
C GLU A 533 -1.98 -14.41 -26.41
N ARG A 534 -2.47 -13.30 -25.81
CA ARG A 534 -3.87 -12.85 -25.96
C ARG A 534 -4.04 -11.46 -26.57
N GLY A 535 -2.96 -10.76 -26.89
CA GLY A 535 -3.02 -9.43 -27.49
C GLY A 535 -3.34 -8.36 -26.44
N GLU A 536 -4.36 -7.52 -26.67
CA GLU A 536 -4.71 -6.44 -25.73
C GLU A 536 -5.35 -6.99 -24.47
N VAL A 537 -4.69 -6.74 -23.33
CA VAL A 537 -5.19 -7.10 -22.00
C VAL A 537 -6.01 -5.96 -21.41
N MET A 538 -5.45 -4.75 -21.44
CA MET A 538 -6.10 -3.59 -20.88
C MET A 538 -5.60 -2.31 -21.54
N LYS A 539 -6.53 -1.39 -21.79
CA LYS A 539 -6.26 -0.02 -22.18
C LYS A 539 -6.90 0.92 -21.18
N TRP A 540 -6.08 1.61 -20.39
CA TRP A 540 -6.58 2.57 -19.42
C TRP A 540 -7.05 3.87 -20.11
N PRO A 541 -8.02 4.58 -19.51
CA PRO A 541 -8.41 5.90 -20.00
C PRO A 541 -7.23 6.87 -19.91
N VAL A 542 -7.28 7.91 -20.73
CA VAL A 542 -6.29 9.00 -20.72
C VAL A 542 -6.24 9.64 -19.33
N ARG A 543 -5.04 9.78 -18.76
CA ARG A 543 -4.81 10.48 -17.49
C ARG A 543 -3.86 11.66 -17.68
N THR A 544 -4.26 12.80 -17.15
CA THR A 544 -3.43 14.00 -17.09
C THR A 544 -2.24 13.78 -16.16
N GLY A 545 -1.09 14.32 -16.54
CA GLY A 545 0.10 14.27 -15.71
C GLY A 545 -0.11 14.95 -14.36
N THR A 546 0.50 14.39 -13.31
CA THR A 546 0.37 14.92 -11.94
C THR A 546 1.69 15.43 -11.36
N ARG A 547 2.74 15.52 -12.18
CA ARG A 547 4.01 16.13 -11.76
C ARG A 547 3.79 17.62 -11.49
N ALA A 548 4.02 18.03 -10.25
CA ALA A 548 3.99 19.44 -9.86
C ALA A 548 5.03 20.23 -10.68
N LEU A 549 4.66 21.44 -11.10
CA LEU A 549 5.61 22.41 -11.65
C LEU A 549 6.53 22.82 -10.51
N LEU A 550 7.85 22.68 -10.71
CA LEU A 550 8.87 23.17 -9.77
C LEU A 550 8.92 24.69 -9.78
#